data_AF-A0A4S8LLZ5-F1
#
_entry.id   AF-A0A4S8LLZ5-F1
#
_cell.length_a   1.000
_cell.length_b   1.000
_cell.length_c   1.000
_cell.angle_alpha   90.00
_cell.angle_beta   90.00
_cell.angle_gamma   90.00
#
_symmetry.space_group_name_H-M   'P 1'
#
loop_
_entity.id
_entity.type
_entity.pdbx_description
1 polymer ?
#
loop_
_entity_poly.entity_id
_entity_poly.type
_entity_poly.pdbx_seq_one_letter_code
_entity_poly.pdbx_strand_id
1 'polypeptide(L)'
;MEYTNFEVDIVAAEGVHIVGWPEHIPFKSPSAMTTSQHINDIYNSWHEGKAHWARLTPVELNRLNRRLQIDEEAGIPIRKSRAERSDKGEET
;
A
#
# COMPACT_ATOMS: atom_id res chain seq x y z
N MET A 1 -3.06 9.72 0.65
CA MET A 1 -2.57 8.40 0.22
C MET A 1 -3.35 7.36 1.01
N GLU A 2 -3.99 6.42 0.31
CA GLU A 2 -4.73 5.32 0.93
C GLU A 2 -3.78 4.11 1.03
N TYR A 3 -3.70 3.47 2.19
CA TYR A 3 -2.82 2.31 2.39
C TYR A 3 -3.18 1.13 1.45
N THR A 4 -4.42 1.07 0.99
CA THR A 4 -4.87 0.09 -0.02
C THR A 4 -4.22 0.31 -1.38
N ASN A 5 -3.79 1.53 -1.70
CA ASN A 5 -3.09 1.86 -2.95
C ASN A 5 -1.57 1.79 -2.81
N PHE A 6 -1.04 1.33 -1.67
CA PHE A 6 0.40 1.29 -1.38
C PHE A 6 1.23 0.65 -2.49
N GLU A 7 0.71 -0.42 -3.09
CA GLU A 7 1.39 -1.11 -4.18
C GLU A 7 1.61 -0.21 -5.41
N VAL A 8 0.65 0.61 -5.77
CA VAL A 8 0.78 1.49 -6.94
C VAL A 8 1.47 2.81 -6.57
N ASP A 9 1.07 3.41 -5.45
CA ASP A 9 1.49 4.75 -5.06
C ASP A 9 2.90 4.79 -4.46
N ILE A 10 3.42 3.66 -3.95
CA ILE A 10 4.75 3.55 -3.37
C ILE A 10 5.57 2.49 -4.09
N VAL A 11 5.07 1.25 -4.16
CA VAL A 11 5.91 0.14 -4.66
C VAL A 11 6.25 0.29 -6.14
N ALA A 12 5.25 0.53 -6.98
CA ALA A 12 5.47 0.74 -8.41
C ALA A 12 6.07 2.12 -8.73
N ALA A 13 5.59 3.18 -8.05
CA ALA A 13 6.03 4.55 -8.33
C ALA A 13 7.48 4.82 -7.89
N GLU A 14 7.87 4.36 -6.70
CA GLU A 14 9.18 4.64 -6.10
C GLU A 14 10.15 3.46 -6.21
N GLY A 15 9.66 2.28 -6.63
CA GLY A 15 10.47 1.07 -6.77
C GLY A 15 10.97 0.53 -5.42
N VAL A 16 10.24 0.77 -4.33
CA VAL A 16 10.59 0.30 -2.98
C VAL A 16 9.44 -0.44 -2.31
N HIS A 17 9.75 -1.49 -1.57
CA HIS A 17 8.76 -2.23 -0.79
C HIS A 17 9.23 -2.45 0.65
N ILE A 18 8.30 -2.90 1.51
CA ILE A 18 8.61 -3.30 2.88
C ILE A 18 8.83 -4.81 2.90
N VAL A 19 10.01 -5.23 3.35
CA VAL A 19 10.33 -6.62 3.65
C VAL A 19 10.07 -6.86 5.13
N GLY A 20 9.57 -8.05 5.49
CA GLY A 20 9.46 -8.47 6.90
C GLY A 20 8.37 -7.77 7.69
N TRP A 21 7.32 -7.29 7.01
CA TRP A 21 6.11 -6.85 7.70
C TRP A 21 5.50 -8.02 8.50
N PRO A 22 5.12 -7.84 9.78
CA PRO A 22 4.59 -8.94 10.59
C PRO A 22 3.29 -9.52 10.01
N GLU A 23 3.25 -10.82 9.76
CA GLU A 23 2.15 -11.51 9.08
C GLU A 23 0.82 -11.45 9.84
N HIS A 24 0.87 -11.41 11.18
CA HIS A 24 -0.32 -11.32 12.03
C HIS A 24 -0.96 -9.93 12.04
N ILE A 25 -0.30 -8.93 11.45
CA ILE A 25 -0.74 -7.53 11.50
C ILE A 25 -1.23 -7.11 10.12
N PRO A 26 -2.52 -6.74 9.97
CA PRO A 26 -3.04 -6.28 8.70
C PRO A 26 -2.32 -5.01 8.25
N PHE A 27 -1.92 -4.95 6.98
CA PHE A 27 -1.28 -3.79 6.38
C PHE A 27 -2.31 -2.68 6.14
N LYS A 28 -2.44 -1.76 7.09
CA LYS A 28 -3.39 -0.63 7.05
C LYS A 28 -2.82 0.60 7.72
N SER A 29 -3.53 1.72 7.63
CA SER A 29 -3.16 2.95 8.33
C SER A 29 -3.02 2.71 9.84
N PRO A 30 -1.96 3.25 10.50
CA PRO A 30 -1.85 3.24 11.95
C PRO A 30 -3.08 3.79 12.67
N SER A 31 -3.74 4.82 12.11
CA SER A 31 -4.97 5.38 12.67
C SER A 31 -6.15 4.41 12.67
N ALA A 32 -6.13 3.39 11.81
CA ALA A 32 -7.15 2.35 11.74
C ALA A 32 -6.77 1.11 12.57
N MET A 33 -5.62 1.11 13.24
CA MET A 33 -5.21 0.04 14.15
C MET A 33 -5.80 0.27 15.54
N THR A 34 -6.59 -0.69 16.01
CA THR A 34 -7.26 -0.65 17.31
C THR A 34 -6.47 -1.34 18.42
N THR A 35 -5.49 -2.18 18.04
CA THR A 35 -4.71 -3.00 18.97
C THR A 35 -3.35 -2.36 19.20
N SER A 36 -3.12 -1.81 20.39
CA SER A 36 -1.84 -1.18 20.74
C SER A 36 -0.65 -2.14 20.64
N GLN A 37 -0.87 -3.44 20.90
CA GLN A 37 0.18 -4.45 20.73
C GLN A 37 0.69 -4.54 19.30
N HIS A 38 -0.19 -4.38 18.29
CA HIS A 38 0.24 -4.39 16.89
C HIS A 38 1.18 -3.22 16.59
N ILE A 39 0.95 -2.06 17.19
CA ILE A 39 1.82 -0.88 17.01
C ILE A 39 3.21 -1.17 17.60
N ASN A 40 3.26 -1.76 18.79
CA ASN A 40 4.53 -2.15 19.42
C ASN A 40 5.27 -3.20 18.60
N ASP A 41 4.57 -4.21 18.10
CA ASP A 41 5.17 -5.27 17.28
C ASP A 41 5.73 -4.74 15.96
N ILE A 42 5.00 -3.83 15.29
CA ILE A 42 5.50 -3.12 14.12
C ILE A 42 6.77 -2.36 14.51
N TYR A 43 6.72 -1.53 15.55
CA TYR A 43 7.86 -0.73 16.00
C TYR A 43 9.09 -1.61 16.27
N ASN A 44 8.92 -2.70 17.04
CA ASN A 44 10.01 -3.62 17.35
C ASN A 44 10.55 -4.29 16.08
N SER A 45 9.69 -4.68 15.14
CA SER A 45 10.12 -5.26 13.86
C SER A 45 11.03 -4.31 13.08
N TRP A 46 10.67 -3.02 13.01
CA TRP A 46 11.50 -1.99 12.37
C TRP A 46 12.79 -1.73 13.16
N HIS A 47 12.68 -1.63 14.48
CA HIS A 47 13.81 -1.34 15.37
C HIS A 47 14.88 -2.44 15.34
N GLU A 48 14.46 -3.70 15.28
CA GLU A 48 15.32 -4.88 15.17
C GLU A 48 15.79 -5.15 13.73
N GLY A 49 15.33 -4.38 12.74
CA GLY A 49 15.67 -4.55 11.33
C GLY A 49 14.98 -5.73 10.63
N LYS A 50 14.05 -6.41 11.32
CA LYS A 50 13.21 -7.46 10.74
C LYS A 50 12.33 -6.88 9.63
N ALA A 51 11.69 -5.74 9.91
CA ALA A 51 11.02 -4.91 8.91
C ALA A 51 11.97 -3.84 8.39
N HIS A 52 12.09 -3.73 7.06
CA HIS A 52 12.91 -2.69 6.43
C HIS A 52 12.44 -2.36 5.02
N TRP A 53 12.86 -1.20 4.53
CA TRP A 53 12.69 -0.82 3.13
C TRP A 53 13.72 -1.53 2.26
N ALA A 54 13.27 -2.12 1.16
CA ALA A 54 14.12 -2.70 0.13
C ALA A 54 13.77 -2.12 -1.23
N ARG A 55 14.79 -1.92 -2.07
CA ARG A 55 14.58 -1.54 -3.48
C ARG A 55 14.22 -2.78 -4.27
N LEU A 56 13.22 -2.65 -5.14
CA LEU A 56 12.96 -3.62 -6.18
C LEU A 56 14.13 -3.62 -7.17
N THR A 57 14.52 -4.80 -7.61
CA THR A 57 15.39 -4.93 -8.78
C THR A 57 14.65 -4.44 -10.02
N PRO A 58 15.36 -4.02 -11.09
CA PRO A 58 14.73 -3.62 -12.34
C PRO A 58 13.80 -4.70 -12.92
N VAL A 59 14.14 -5.98 -12.72
CA VAL A 59 13.33 -7.11 -13.19
C VAL A 59 12.03 -7.22 -12.42
N GLU A 60 12.07 -7.09 -11.10
CA GLU A 60 10.87 -7.15 -10.25
C GLU A 60 9.95 -5.96 -10.50
N LEU A 61 10.52 -4.75 -10.65
CA LEU A 61 9.75 -3.55 -10.97
C LEU A 61 9.06 -3.66 -12.33
N ASN A 62 9.78 -4.14 -13.36
CA ASN A 62 9.19 -4.37 -14.68
C ASN A 62 8.07 -5.43 -14.64
N ARG A 63 8.25 -6.50 -13.85
CA ARG A 63 7.22 -7.52 -13.67
C ARG A 63 5.99 -6.95 -12.97
N LEU A 64 6.18 -6.15 -11.93
CA LEU A 64 5.11 -5.48 -11.20
C LEU A 64 4.30 -4.57 -12.14
N ASN A 65 4.99 -3.68 -12.88
CA ASN A 65 4.34 -2.76 -13.81
C ASN A 65 3.57 -3.49 -14.90
N ARG A 66 4.12 -4.58 -15.45
CA ARG A 66 3.41 -5.42 -16.43
C ARG A 66 2.14 -6.02 -15.84
N ARG A 67 2.19 -6.54 -14.60
CA ARG A 67 0.99 -7.08 -13.94
C ARG A 67 -0.06 -6.00 -13.75
N LEU A 68 0.32 -4.83 -13.23
CA LEU A 68 -0.60 -3.71 -13.02
C LEU A 68 -1.25 -3.26 -14.35
N GLN A 69 -0.49 -3.25 -15.45
CA GLN A 69 -1.02 -2.94 -16.77
C GLN A 69 -2.04 -3.99 -17.25
N ILE A 70 -1.76 -5.29 -17.06
CA ILE A 70 -2.69 -6.37 -17.41
C ILE A 70 -3.98 -6.26 -16.60
N ASP A 71 -3.86 -5.98 -15.29
CA ASP A 71 -5.01 -5.80 -14.40
C ASP A 71 -5.86 -4.60 -14.86
N GLU A 72 -5.24 -3.48 -15.22
CA GLU A 72 -5.92 -2.30 -15.76
C GLU A 72 -6.63 -2.60 -17.09
N GLU A 73 -5.97 -3.29 -18.02
CA GLU A 73 -6.55 -3.71 -19.31
C GLU A 73 -7.71 -4.70 -19.14
N ALA A 74 -7.66 -5.54 -18.09
CA ALA A 74 -8.74 -6.45 -17.71
C ALA A 74 -9.88 -5.77 -16.93
N GLY A 75 -9.76 -4.47 -16.61
CA GLY A 75 -10.72 -3.72 -15.80
C GLY A 75 -10.70 -4.07 -14.31
N ILE A 76 -9.64 -4.73 -13.83
CA ILE A 76 -9.42 -5.02 -12.42
C ILE A 76 -8.91 -3.73 -11.74
N PRO A 77 -9.57 -3.26 -10.67
CA PRO A 77 -9.18 -2.01 -10.02
C PRO A 77 -7.82 -2.15 -9.33
N ILE A 78 -6.79 -1.55 -9.92
CA ILE A 78 -5.43 -1.46 -9.34
C ILE A 78 -5.32 -0.39 -8.24
N ARG A 79 -6.26 0.56 -8.20
CA ARG A 79 -6.36 1.60 -7.18
C ARG A 79 -7.81 1.73 -6.72
N LYS A 80 -7.99 2.02 -5.44
CA LYS A 80 -9.27 2.45 -4.90
C LYS A 80 -9.60 3.83 -5.47
N SER A 81 -10.72 3.92 -6.18
CA SER A 81 -11.30 5.18 -6.64
C SER A 81 -11.72 6.03 -5.44
N ARG A 82 -11.38 7.32 -5.51
CA ARG A 82 -11.78 8.29 -4.48
C ARG A 82 -13.29 8.47 -4.53
N ALA A 83 -13.96 8.40 -3.39
CA ALA A 83 -15.39 8.69 -3.31
C ALA A 83 -15.66 10.13 -3.79
N GLU A 84 -16.65 10.29 -4.67
CA GLU A 84 -17.17 11.61 -5.02
C GLU A 84 -17.77 12.26 -3.75
N ARG A 85 -17.47 13.54 -3.55
CA ARG A 85 -17.99 14.29 -2.41
C ARG A 85 -19.48 14.59 -2.65
N SER A 86 -20.33 14.22 -1.70
CA SER A 86 -21.77 14.45 -1.75
C SER A 86 -22.18 15.93 -1.72
N ASP A 87 -21.25 16.85 -1.45
CA ASP A 87 -21.50 18.29 -1.28
C ASP A 87 -21.49 19.06 -2.61
N LYS A 88 -21.86 18.38 -3.71
CA LYS A 88 -22.12 19.06 -4.98
C LYS A 88 -23.52 19.65 -4.85
N GLY A 89 -23.60 20.84 -4.25
CA GLY A 89 -24.84 21.59 -4.16
C GLY A 89 -25.54 21.62 -5.52
N GLU A 90 -26.80 21.23 -5.55
CA GLU A 90 -27.69 21.57 -6.66
C GLU A 90 -27.83 23.09 -6.66
N GLU A 91 -27.10 23.78 -7.54
CA GLU A 91 -27.43 25.14 -7.91
C GLU A 91 -28.74 25.09 -8.72
N THR A 92 -29.87 25.29 -8.05
CA THR A 92 -31.17 25.62 -8.65
C THR A 92 -31.31 27.13 -8.84
#